data_AF-A0A7J9YNX6-F1
#
_entry.id   AF-A0A7J9YNX6-F1
#
_cell.length_a   1.000
_cell.length_b   1.000
_cell.length_c   1.000
_cell.angle_alpha   90.00
_cell.angle_beta   90.00
_cell.angle_gamma   90.00
#
_symmetry.space_group_name_H-M   'P 1'
#
loop_
_entity.id
_entity.type
_entity.pdbx_description
1 polymer ?
#
loop_
_entity_poly.entity_id
_entity_poly.type
_entity_poly.pdbx_seq_one_letter_code
_entity_poly.pdbx_strand_id
1 'polypeptide(L)'
;MDVYQRRRLVALSVIAAIFVIIVLLIRSCGDDEEAPLTVATGVSGATGAAGPLSQEDYVDQADAICLQVNTTISNIDEADANEAASQTGDALASELNQLQSLPAPSDGEDELDKFLAALEDQVAAYEDRETAVNRGDDTAVAEIDTTIDESAEKAERTAGRFGFDACGDTSKTGGGSSGGGGESASETTTDSGSATAPEPAPVPTTPTTTTPVPTTPVPTTPTEPAPSEGGGATPAPAPPATDGDSGSGGVSP
;
A
#
# COMPACT_ATOMS: atom_id res chain seq x y z
N MET A 1 16.15 -21.61 -18.69
CA MET A 1 16.71 -20.55 -17.82
C MET A 1 16.41 -19.24 -18.50
N ASP A 2 15.23 -18.76 -18.20
CA ASP A 2 14.48 -17.79 -18.98
C ASP A 2 15.04 -16.38 -18.91
N VAL A 3 14.91 -15.68 -20.03
CA VAL A 3 15.29 -14.28 -20.22
C VAL A 3 14.65 -13.36 -19.15
N TYR A 4 13.53 -13.80 -18.58
CA TYR A 4 12.81 -13.13 -17.51
C TYR A 4 13.59 -13.07 -16.18
N GLN A 5 14.26 -14.16 -15.76
CA GLN A 5 15.05 -14.15 -14.53
C GLN A 5 16.29 -13.26 -14.64
N ARG A 6 16.88 -13.14 -15.84
CA ARG A 6 18.04 -12.25 -16.06
C ARG A 6 17.65 -10.78 -15.97
N ARG A 7 16.47 -10.38 -16.47
CA ARG A 7 15.99 -9.00 -16.35
C ARG A 7 15.63 -8.65 -14.91
N ARG A 8 15.00 -9.57 -14.18
CA ARG A 8 14.65 -9.38 -12.76
C ARG A 8 15.89 -9.29 -11.85
N LEU A 9 16.92 -10.11 -12.10
CA LEU A 9 18.19 -10.03 -11.37
C LEU A 9 18.96 -8.73 -11.64
N VAL A 10 18.91 -8.21 -12.87
CA VAL A 10 19.57 -6.93 -13.20
C VAL A 10 18.84 -5.76 -12.53
N ALA A 11 17.50 -5.74 -12.55
CA ALA A 11 16.71 -4.70 -11.88
C ALA A 11 16.96 -4.67 -10.35
N LEU A 12 16.95 -5.84 -9.69
CA LEU A 12 17.21 -5.93 -8.25
C LEU A 12 18.64 -5.52 -7.88
N SER A 13 19.63 -5.77 -8.75
CA SER A 13 21.03 -5.36 -8.50
C SER A 13 21.24 -3.84 -8.56
N VAL A 14 20.48 -3.14 -9.40
CA VAL A 14 20.56 -1.67 -9.53
C VAL A 14 19.91 -0.99 -8.32
N ILE A 15 18.77 -1.51 -7.86
CA ILE A 15 18.06 -0.99 -6.67
C ILE A 15 18.93 -1.15 -5.42
N ALA A 16 19.55 -2.32 -5.23
CA ALA A 16 20.45 -2.55 -4.10
C ALA A 16 21.69 -1.64 -4.11
N ALA A 17 22.24 -1.33 -5.30
CA ALA A 17 23.38 -0.43 -5.42
C ALA A 17 23.02 1.03 -5.09
N ILE A 18 21.82 1.48 -5.46
CA ILE A 18 21.32 2.83 -5.14
C ILE A 18 21.08 2.98 -3.63
N PHE A 19 20.52 1.96 -2.99
CA PHE A 19 20.26 1.96 -1.55
C PHE A 19 21.57 2.10 -0.73
N VAL A 20 22.64 1.42 -1.14
CA VAL A 20 23.97 1.55 -0.50
C VAL A 20 24.55 2.96 -0.67
N ILE A 21 24.33 3.62 -1.81
CA ILE A 21 24.81 4.98 -2.06
C ILE A 21 24.05 6.01 -1.19
N ILE A 22 22.74 5.86 -1.04
CA ILE A 22 21.92 6.75 -0.20
C ILE A 22 22.31 6.64 1.27
N VAL A 23 22.50 5.41 1.79
CA VAL A 23 22.95 5.18 3.18
C VAL A 23 24.36 5.75 3.43
N LEU A 24 25.24 5.77 2.42
CA LEU A 24 26.56 6.38 2.54
C LEU A 24 26.53 7.92 2.50
N LEU A 25 25.55 8.54 1.84
CA LEU A 25 25.43 9.99 1.75
C LEU A 25 24.92 10.63 3.05
N ILE A 26 24.09 9.93 3.83
CA ILE A 26 23.62 10.44 5.15
C ILE A 26 24.78 10.54 6.17
N ARG A 27 25.88 9.80 5.97
CA ARG A 27 27.07 9.86 6.85
C ARG A 27 28.11 10.92 6.46
N SER A 28 27.84 11.76 5.45
CA SER A 28 28.84 12.65 4.82
C SER A 28 28.51 14.15 4.86
N CYS A 29 27.71 14.62 5.81
CA CYS A 29 27.63 16.06 6.11
C CYS A 29 28.44 16.36 7.38
N GLY A 30 29.70 16.75 7.20
CA GLY A 30 30.62 17.07 8.29
C GLY A 30 31.99 17.46 7.76
N ASP A 31 32.02 18.52 6.96
CA ASP A 31 33.24 19.13 6.42
C ASP A 31 33.54 20.45 7.15
N ASP A 32 34.84 20.67 7.37
CA ASP A 32 35.55 21.88 7.80
C ASP A 32 35.61 22.27 9.31
N GLU A 33 36.71 21.89 9.99
CA GLU A 33 37.86 22.78 10.29
C GLU A 33 39.01 21.96 10.95
N GLU A 34 40.24 22.15 10.44
CA GLU A 34 41.46 21.44 10.88
C GLU A 34 41.81 21.66 12.37
N ALA A 35 41.71 20.60 13.17
CA ALA A 35 42.29 20.53 14.51
C ALA A 35 42.97 19.16 14.74
N PRO A 36 44.09 19.11 15.51
CA PRO A 36 44.98 17.96 15.56
C PRO A 36 44.32 16.70 16.13
N LEU A 37 44.63 15.58 15.47
CA LEU A 37 44.21 14.21 15.74
C LEU A 37 44.33 13.81 17.22
N THR A 38 43.28 14.05 18.00
CA THR A 38 42.99 13.26 19.19
C THR A 38 42.30 11.98 18.72
N VAL A 39 43.02 10.86 18.78
CA VAL A 39 42.44 9.52 18.63
C VAL A 39 41.40 9.36 19.75
N ALA A 40 40.14 9.62 19.41
CA ALA A 40 39.02 9.43 20.30
C ALA A 40 38.93 7.93 20.59
N THR A 41 39.42 7.56 21.78
CA THR A 41 39.09 6.33 22.48
C THR A 41 37.64 5.97 22.23
N GLY A 42 37.44 4.80 21.60
CA GLY A 42 36.12 4.30 21.23
C GLY A 42 35.15 4.43 22.38
N VAL A 43 34.09 5.21 22.16
CA VAL A 43 32.86 5.01 22.92
C VAL A 43 32.36 3.65 22.47
N SER A 44 32.54 2.64 23.33
CA SER A 44 31.75 1.42 23.25
C SER A 44 30.30 1.86 23.24
N GLY A 45 29.67 1.75 22.07
CA GLY A 45 28.33 2.24 21.80
C GLY A 45 27.40 1.70 22.86
N ALA A 46 26.93 2.60 23.71
CA ALA A 46 25.72 2.36 24.43
C ALA A 46 24.67 2.04 23.36
N THR A 47 24.13 0.83 23.39
CA THR A 47 22.77 0.54 22.97
C THR A 47 21.82 1.34 23.88
N GLY A 48 21.96 2.66 23.87
CA GLY A 48 20.93 3.55 24.36
C GLY A 48 19.82 3.41 23.33
N ALA A 49 18.66 2.92 23.77
CA ALA A 49 17.44 3.05 23.00
C ALA A 49 17.44 4.47 22.42
N ALA A 50 17.39 4.58 21.10
CA ALA A 50 17.22 5.87 20.46
C ALA A 50 16.03 6.52 21.16
N GLY A 51 16.24 7.71 21.73
CA GLY A 51 15.16 8.43 22.39
C GLY A 51 14.03 8.68 21.38
N PRO A 52 12.82 9.00 21.86
CA PRO A 52 11.73 9.37 20.97
C PRO A 52 12.19 10.50 20.04
N LEU A 53 11.81 10.41 18.77
CA LEU A 53 12.08 11.46 17.80
C LEU A 53 11.20 12.68 18.10
N SER A 54 11.62 13.85 17.63
CA SER A 54 10.68 14.96 17.51
C SER A 54 9.63 14.62 16.44
N GLN A 55 8.44 15.21 16.53
CA GLN A 55 7.40 14.99 15.52
C GLN A 55 7.89 15.42 14.12
N GLU A 56 8.60 16.55 14.02
CA GLU A 56 9.15 17.07 12.76
C GLU A 56 10.18 16.09 12.15
N ASP A 57 11.12 15.58 12.96
CA ASP A 57 12.11 14.58 12.49
C ASP A 57 11.44 13.27 12.06
N TYR A 58 10.33 12.89 12.70
CA TYR A 58 9.55 11.71 12.32
C TYR A 58 8.85 11.94 10.98
N VAL A 59 8.18 13.10 10.82
CA VAL A 59 7.50 13.49 9.57
C VAL A 59 8.48 13.49 8.40
N ASP A 60 9.65 14.10 8.54
CA ASP A 60 10.65 14.15 7.48
C ASP A 60 11.13 12.75 7.04
N GLN A 61 11.36 11.85 8.00
CA GLN A 61 11.78 10.48 7.70
C GLN A 61 10.65 9.64 7.08
N ALA A 62 9.43 9.77 7.61
CA ALA A 62 8.26 9.10 7.08
C ALA A 62 7.95 9.56 5.65
N ASP A 63 7.96 10.87 5.39
CA ASP A 63 7.69 11.41 4.06
C ASP A 63 8.74 10.98 3.03
N ALA A 64 10.01 10.83 3.43
CA ALA A 64 11.03 10.26 2.55
C ALA A 64 10.71 8.80 2.17
N ILE A 65 10.22 8.00 3.12
CA ILE A 65 9.78 6.61 2.88
C ILE A 65 8.57 6.60 1.93
N CYS A 66 7.54 7.39 2.23
CA CYS A 66 6.32 7.49 1.43
C CYS A 66 6.62 7.98 0.01
N LEU A 67 7.50 8.98 -0.16
CA LEU A 67 7.91 9.45 -1.48
C LEU A 67 8.59 8.34 -2.31
N GLN A 68 9.43 7.51 -1.67
CA GLN A 68 10.06 6.36 -2.33
C GLN A 68 9.01 5.31 -2.75
N VAL A 69 8.04 5.04 -1.88
CA VAL A 69 6.97 4.06 -2.16
C VAL A 69 6.01 4.57 -3.22
N ASN A 70 5.54 5.82 -3.14
CA ASN A 70 4.75 6.47 -4.19
C ASN A 70 5.46 6.42 -5.54
N THR A 71 6.77 6.67 -5.55
CA THR A 71 7.58 6.55 -6.77
C THR A 71 7.59 5.11 -7.27
N THR A 72 7.72 4.13 -6.39
CA THR A 72 7.67 2.70 -6.75
C THR A 72 6.31 2.34 -7.35
N ILE A 73 5.21 2.72 -6.69
CA ILE A 73 3.83 2.47 -7.14
C ILE A 73 3.57 3.13 -8.49
N SER A 74 3.99 4.39 -8.68
CA SER A 74 3.82 5.10 -9.97
C SER A 74 4.55 4.46 -11.16
N ASN A 75 5.52 3.58 -10.89
CA ASN A 75 6.27 2.86 -11.92
C ASN A 75 5.76 1.41 -12.15
N ILE A 76 4.73 0.97 -11.44
CA ILE A 76 4.12 -0.34 -11.63
C ILE A 76 3.43 -0.39 -13.00
N ASP A 77 3.59 -1.51 -13.70
CA ASP A 77 2.94 -1.75 -15.00
C ASP A 77 1.49 -2.21 -14.78
N GLU A 78 0.54 -1.40 -15.23
CA GLU A 78 -0.89 -1.65 -15.08
C GLU A 78 -1.47 -2.57 -16.19
N ALA A 79 -0.64 -3.16 -17.05
CA ALA A 79 -1.10 -4.07 -18.10
C ALA A 79 -1.82 -5.32 -17.57
N ASP A 80 -1.46 -5.76 -16.36
CA ASP A 80 -2.16 -6.81 -15.61
C ASP A 80 -2.59 -6.25 -14.25
N ALA A 81 -3.89 -5.99 -14.10
CA ALA A 81 -4.44 -5.38 -12.89
C ALA A 81 -4.21 -6.22 -11.62
N ASN A 82 -4.11 -7.55 -11.73
CA ASN A 82 -3.90 -8.41 -10.57
C ASN A 82 -2.44 -8.39 -10.12
N GLU A 83 -1.52 -8.46 -11.08
CA GLU A 83 -0.10 -8.28 -10.80
C GLU A 83 0.19 -6.87 -10.26
N ALA A 84 -0.42 -5.83 -10.83
CA ALA A 84 -0.27 -4.45 -10.37
C ALA A 84 -0.77 -4.26 -8.93
N ALA A 85 -1.94 -4.83 -8.60
CA ALA A 85 -2.47 -4.79 -7.23
C ALA A 85 -1.56 -5.52 -6.24
N SER A 86 -1.05 -6.71 -6.60
CA SER A 86 -0.11 -7.46 -5.75
C SER A 86 1.18 -6.67 -5.49
N GLN A 87 1.79 -6.10 -6.54
CA GLN A 87 2.99 -5.26 -6.40
C GLN A 87 2.74 -4.00 -5.56
N THR A 88 1.54 -3.43 -5.65
CA THR A 88 1.14 -2.27 -4.84
C THR A 88 1.01 -2.65 -3.36
N GLY A 89 0.34 -3.76 -3.05
CA GLY A 89 0.25 -4.31 -1.69
C GLY A 89 1.62 -4.58 -1.08
N ASP A 90 2.53 -5.20 -1.82
CA ASP A 90 3.93 -5.44 -1.39
C ASP A 90 4.68 -4.14 -1.07
N ALA A 91 4.49 -3.10 -1.91
CA ALA A 91 5.12 -1.81 -1.71
C ALA A 91 4.62 -1.11 -0.43
N LEU A 92 3.31 -1.13 -0.19
CA LEU A 92 2.69 -0.58 1.02
C LEU A 92 3.04 -1.38 2.27
N ALA A 93 3.14 -2.71 2.19
CA ALA A 93 3.61 -3.54 3.30
C ALA A 93 5.05 -3.20 3.70
N SER A 94 5.91 -2.95 2.71
CA SER A 94 7.27 -2.48 2.94
C SER A 94 7.30 -1.05 3.51
N GLU A 95 6.39 -0.18 3.10
CA GLU A 95 6.22 1.16 3.69
C GLU A 95 5.90 1.07 5.18
N LEU A 96 4.84 0.34 5.51
CA LEU A 96 4.35 0.14 6.87
C LEU A 96 5.46 -0.40 7.77
N ASN A 97 6.21 -1.40 7.30
CA ASN A 97 7.32 -1.98 8.07
C ASN A 97 8.44 -0.95 8.35
N GLN A 98 8.77 -0.12 7.37
CA GLN A 98 9.78 0.93 7.55
C GLN A 98 9.29 2.01 8.52
N LEU A 99 8.04 2.45 8.40
CA LEU A 99 7.43 3.43 9.31
C LEU A 99 7.36 2.92 10.76
N GLN A 100 6.98 1.66 10.97
CA GLN A 100 6.95 1.02 12.28
C GLN A 100 8.35 0.81 12.88
N SER A 101 9.39 0.80 12.04
CA SER A 101 10.78 0.69 12.50
C SER A 101 11.37 2.03 12.98
N LEU A 102 10.74 3.15 12.62
CA LEU A 102 11.13 4.47 13.10
C LEU A 102 10.83 4.58 14.60
N PRO A 103 11.71 5.23 15.40
CA PRO A 103 11.39 5.55 16.79
C PRO A 103 10.13 6.43 16.84
N ALA A 104 9.15 6.03 17.65
CA ALA A 104 7.92 6.79 17.79
C ALA A 104 8.20 8.26 18.19
N PRO A 105 7.43 9.22 17.66
CA PRO A 105 7.55 10.61 18.02
C PRO A 105 7.07 10.83 19.46
N SER A 106 7.58 11.88 20.11
CA SER A 106 7.16 12.25 21.46
C SER A 106 5.77 12.89 21.54
N ASP A 107 5.23 13.35 20.41
CA ASP A 107 3.94 14.01 20.28
C ASP A 107 3.15 13.39 19.12
N GLY A 108 1.81 13.41 19.20
CA GLY A 108 0.93 12.97 18.11
C GLY A 108 0.79 11.45 17.93
N GLU A 109 1.19 10.64 18.92
CA GLU A 109 1.12 9.17 18.87
C GLU A 109 -0.29 8.67 18.48
N ASP A 110 -1.36 9.27 19.02
CA ASP A 110 -2.74 8.90 18.70
C ASP A 110 -3.10 9.13 17.22
N GLU A 111 -2.56 10.17 16.58
CA GLU A 111 -2.76 10.43 15.15
C GLU A 111 -1.90 9.50 14.29
N LEU A 112 -0.66 9.23 14.72
CA LEU A 112 0.24 8.29 14.07
C LEU A 112 -0.34 6.87 14.08
N ASP A 113 -0.83 6.39 15.21
CA ASP A 113 -1.43 5.06 15.34
C ASP A 113 -2.65 4.91 14.43
N LYS A 114 -3.48 5.95 14.28
CA LYS A 114 -4.62 5.93 13.36
C LYS A 114 -4.17 5.84 11.91
N PHE A 115 -3.07 6.51 11.55
CA PHE A 115 -2.48 6.43 10.22
C PHE A 115 -1.89 5.05 9.94
N LEU A 116 -1.06 4.53 10.85
CA LEU A 116 -0.47 3.19 10.72
C LEU A 116 -1.53 2.10 10.66
N ALA A 117 -2.60 2.21 11.45
CA ALA A 117 -3.72 1.27 11.40
C ALA A 117 -4.48 1.36 10.06
N ALA A 118 -4.67 2.55 9.49
CA ALA A 118 -5.29 2.69 8.18
C ALA A 118 -4.42 2.09 7.05
N LEU A 119 -3.10 2.24 7.14
CA LEU A 119 -2.17 1.62 6.21
C LEU A 119 -2.13 0.09 6.36
N GLU A 120 -2.21 -0.43 7.60
CA GLU A 120 -2.35 -1.86 7.87
C GLU A 120 -3.67 -2.43 7.31
N ASP A 121 -4.79 -1.72 7.50
CA ASP A 121 -6.09 -2.07 6.91
C ASP A 121 -5.97 -2.17 5.38
N GLN A 122 -5.26 -1.23 4.75
CA GLN A 122 -5.05 -1.19 3.30
C GLN A 122 -4.19 -2.37 2.81
N VAL A 123 -3.08 -2.67 3.50
CA VAL A 123 -2.21 -3.82 3.17
C VAL A 123 -3.00 -5.13 3.27
N ALA A 124 -3.76 -5.32 4.35
CA ALA A 124 -4.60 -6.51 4.53
C ALA A 124 -5.64 -6.65 3.41
N ALA A 125 -6.24 -5.54 2.96
CA ALA A 125 -7.18 -5.56 1.84
C ALA A 125 -6.52 -6.01 0.52
N TYR A 126 -5.26 -5.62 0.24
CA TYR A 126 -4.53 -6.14 -0.93
C TYR A 126 -4.25 -7.65 -0.83
N GLU A 127 -3.91 -8.17 0.35
CA GLU A 127 -3.71 -9.62 0.57
C GLU A 127 -5.02 -10.41 0.38
N ASP A 128 -6.13 -9.88 0.90
CA ASP A 128 -7.46 -10.47 0.71
C ASP A 128 -7.87 -10.44 -0.77
N ARG A 129 -7.55 -9.36 -1.50
CA ARG A 129 -7.79 -9.24 -2.94
C ARG A 129 -7.06 -10.34 -3.71
N GLU A 130 -5.78 -10.56 -3.41
CA GLU A 130 -4.99 -11.64 -4.03
C GLU A 130 -5.64 -13.00 -3.78
N THR A 131 -6.09 -13.23 -2.55
CA THR A 131 -6.80 -14.46 -2.18
C THR A 131 -8.12 -14.63 -2.95
N ALA A 132 -8.89 -13.56 -3.13
CA ALA A 132 -10.13 -13.57 -3.92
C ALA A 132 -9.88 -13.86 -5.41
N VAL A 133 -8.86 -13.23 -5.99
CA VAL A 133 -8.39 -13.51 -7.36
C VAL A 133 -7.99 -14.98 -7.52
N ASN A 134 -7.20 -15.52 -6.59
CA ASN A 134 -6.77 -16.92 -6.60
C ASN A 134 -7.95 -17.91 -6.50
N ARG A 135 -9.08 -17.48 -5.92
CA ARG A 135 -10.32 -18.25 -5.84
C ARG A 135 -11.25 -18.04 -7.04
N GLY A 136 -10.97 -17.06 -7.90
CA GLY A 136 -11.85 -16.65 -9.00
C GLY A 136 -13.16 -16.02 -8.53
N ASP A 137 -13.13 -15.32 -7.39
CA ASP A 137 -14.30 -14.64 -6.81
C ASP A 137 -14.33 -13.15 -7.19
N ASP A 138 -14.79 -12.86 -8.40
CA ASP A 138 -14.84 -11.49 -8.93
C ASP A 138 -15.76 -10.56 -8.11
N THR A 139 -16.74 -11.11 -7.40
CA THR A 139 -17.63 -10.31 -6.54
C THR A 139 -16.88 -9.85 -5.30
N ALA A 140 -16.14 -10.76 -4.65
CA ALA A 140 -15.28 -10.40 -3.53
C ALA A 140 -14.19 -9.41 -3.95
N VAL A 141 -13.58 -9.56 -5.13
CA VAL A 141 -12.59 -8.59 -5.65
C VAL A 141 -13.17 -7.18 -5.71
N ALA A 142 -14.38 -7.00 -6.24
CA ALA A 142 -15.00 -5.68 -6.35
C ALA A 142 -15.35 -5.05 -4.98
N GLU A 143 -15.77 -5.86 -4.00
CA GLU A 143 -16.03 -5.40 -2.63
C GLU A 143 -14.72 -4.99 -1.92
N ILE A 144 -13.65 -5.77 -2.14
CA ILE A 144 -12.32 -5.49 -1.59
C ILE A 144 -11.71 -4.25 -2.23
N ASP A 145 -11.86 -4.04 -3.54
CA ASP A 145 -11.40 -2.82 -4.22
C ASP A 145 -12.04 -1.56 -3.58
N THR A 146 -13.32 -1.63 -3.21
CA THR A 146 -13.98 -0.53 -2.47
C THR A 146 -13.35 -0.31 -1.08
N THR A 147 -12.99 -1.39 -0.40
CA THR A 147 -12.33 -1.32 0.92
C THR A 147 -10.93 -0.72 0.81
N ILE A 148 -10.19 -1.05 -0.26
CA ILE A 148 -8.89 -0.46 -0.58
C ILE A 148 -9.05 1.06 -0.74
N ASP A 149 -10.00 1.52 -1.55
CA ASP A 149 -10.25 2.96 -1.76
C ASP A 149 -10.60 3.68 -0.44
N GLU A 150 -11.51 3.12 0.37
CA GLU A 150 -11.90 3.69 1.66
C GLU A 150 -10.73 3.77 2.65
N SER A 151 -9.88 2.74 2.69
CA SER A 151 -8.71 2.68 3.56
C SER A 151 -7.63 3.68 3.11
N ALA A 152 -7.42 3.85 1.81
CA ALA A 152 -6.54 4.87 1.24
C ALA A 152 -6.99 6.29 1.62
N GLU A 153 -8.27 6.62 1.42
CA GLU A 153 -8.81 7.93 1.81
C GLU A 153 -8.71 8.19 3.32
N LYS A 154 -8.86 7.14 4.13
CA LYS A 154 -8.69 7.22 5.59
C LYS A 154 -7.23 7.50 5.93
N ALA A 155 -6.29 6.76 5.32
CA ALA A 155 -4.85 6.94 5.51
C ALA A 155 -4.41 8.36 5.14
N GLU A 156 -4.76 8.86 3.95
CA GLU A 156 -4.44 10.23 3.50
C GLU A 156 -4.96 11.29 4.48
N ARG A 157 -6.21 11.14 4.93
CA ARG A 157 -6.84 12.07 5.87
C ARG A 157 -6.17 12.07 7.24
N THR A 158 -5.77 10.90 7.74
CA THR A 158 -5.04 10.80 9.01
C THR A 158 -3.61 11.30 8.88
N ALA A 159 -2.97 11.05 7.73
CA ALA A 159 -1.62 11.49 7.43
C ALA A 159 -1.53 13.03 7.40
N GLY A 160 -2.48 13.69 6.71
CA GLY A 160 -2.56 15.15 6.69
C GLY A 160 -2.88 15.77 8.04
N ARG A 161 -3.55 15.05 8.96
CA ARG A 161 -3.78 15.52 10.34
C ARG A 161 -2.53 15.43 11.21
N PHE A 162 -1.73 14.40 11.01
CA PHE A 162 -0.45 14.23 11.70
C PHE A 162 0.61 15.22 11.20
N GLY A 163 0.52 15.61 9.91
CA GLY A 163 1.39 16.61 9.28
C GLY A 163 2.28 16.04 8.17
N PHE A 164 2.06 14.79 7.74
CA PHE A 164 2.77 14.24 6.59
C PHE A 164 2.40 14.97 5.30
N ASP A 165 3.39 15.19 4.46
CA ASP A 165 3.23 15.83 3.16
C ASP A 165 3.14 14.80 2.03
N ALA A 166 4.08 13.84 1.97
CA ALA A 166 4.14 12.80 0.94
C ALA A 166 3.27 11.58 1.30
N CYS A 167 3.19 11.21 2.57
CA CYS A 167 2.28 10.15 3.01
C CYS A 167 0.80 10.58 2.97
N GLY A 168 0.54 11.89 3.00
CA GLY A 168 -0.80 12.47 2.87
C GLY A 168 -1.21 12.77 1.44
N ASP A 169 -0.32 12.59 0.46
CA ASP A 169 -0.55 12.90 -0.94
C ASP A 169 0.20 11.90 -1.84
N THR A 170 -0.49 10.83 -2.20
CA THR A 170 0.02 9.74 -3.05
C THR A 170 0.43 10.20 -4.45
N SER A 171 0.02 11.41 -4.87
CA SER A 171 0.43 11.99 -6.15
C SER A 171 1.88 12.51 -6.14
N LYS A 172 2.50 12.67 -4.96
CA LYS A 172 3.90 13.12 -4.83
C LYS A 172 4.86 11.98 -5.12
N THR A 173 5.71 12.17 -6.13
CA THR A 173 6.76 11.22 -6.54
C THR A 173 8.11 11.91 -6.66
N GLY A 174 9.20 11.18 -6.39
CA GLY A 174 10.57 11.71 -6.30
C GLY A 174 11.21 12.15 -7.63
N GLY A 175 10.47 12.11 -8.74
CA GLY A 175 10.95 12.50 -10.08
C GLY A 175 10.40 13.83 -10.59
N GLY A 176 9.42 14.43 -9.89
CA GLY A 176 8.75 15.64 -10.32
C GLY A 176 9.42 16.90 -9.79
N SER A 177 10.24 17.52 -10.64
CA SER A 177 10.68 18.90 -10.50
C SER A 177 9.55 19.76 -9.95
N SER A 178 9.75 20.29 -8.74
CA SER A 178 9.04 21.44 -8.21
C SER A 178 9.04 22.54 -9.28
N GLY A 179 7.90 22.71 -9.94
CA GLY A 179 7.77 23.43 -11.20
C GLY A 179 6.32 23.71 -11.54
N GLY A 180 5.51 23.95 -10.51
CA GLY A 180 4.11 24.31 -10.62
C GLY A 180 3.76 25.21 -9.45
N GLY A 181 4.23 26.46 -9.50
CA GLY A 181 3.68 27.52 -8.68
C GLY A 181 2.19 27.66 -9.02
N GLY A 182 1.35 27.01 -8.24
CA GLY A 182 -0.07 27.31 -8.16
C GLY A 182 -0.23 28.41 -7.13
N GLU A 183 -0.45 29.63 -7.62
CA GLU A 183 -0.79 30.83 -6.84
C GLU A 183 -1.73 30.50 -5.68
N SER A 184 -1.18 30.55 -4.46
CA SER A 184 -1.95 30.75 -3.25
C SER A 184 -2.47 32.18 -3.27
N ALA A 185 -3.57 32.40 -4.01
CA ALA A 185 -4.33 33.63 -3.95
C ALA A 185 -5.24 33.57 -2.72
N SER A 186 -4.74 34.16 -1.64
CA SER A 186 -5.39 35.16 -0.81
C SER A 186 -6.92 35.08 -0.63
N GLU A 187 -7.30 34.98 0.65
CA GLU A 187 -8.55 35.43 1.29
C GLU A 187 -9.60 36.11 0.40
N THR A 188 -10.83 35.62 0.47
CA THR A 188 -12.02 36.48 0.37
C THR A 188 -13.10 36.00 1.33
N THR A 189 -13.21 36.69 2.45
CA THR A 189 -14.44 36.80 3.23
C THR A 189 -15.49 37.55 2.41
N THR A 190 -16.61 36.92 2.05
CA THR A 190 -17.85 37.57 1.59
C THR A 190 -18.98 36.58 1.88
N ASP A 191 -19.65 36.72 3.02
CA ASP A 191 -20.87 37.51 3.23
C ASP A 191 -22.15 36.83 2.71
N SER A 192 -23.14 36.85 3.60
CA SER A 192 -24.43 36.20 3.51
C SER A 192 -25.28 36.76 2.37
N GLY A 193 -25.66 35.91 1.41
CA GLY A 193 -26.56 36.28 0.33
C GLY A 193 -27.47 35.13 -0.06
N SER A 194 -28.60 35.02 0.63
CA SER A 194 -29.74 34.19 0.21
C SER A 194 -30.18 34.59 -1.20
N ALA A 195 -30.11 33.65 -2.15
CA ALA A 195 -30.69 33.82 -3.48
C ALA A 195 -31.35 32.52 -3.96
N THR A 196 -32.66 32.64 -4.12
CA THR A 196 -33.66 31.80 -4.78
C THR A 196 -33.13 30.78 -5.80
N ALA A 197 -33.56 29.52 -5.62
CA ALA A 197 -33.37 28.43 -6.57
C ALA A 197 -34.08 28.70 -7.91
N PRO A 198 -33.37 28.66 -9.06
CA PRO A 198 -34.02 28.63 -10.37
C PRO A 198 -34.61 27.24 -10.65
N GLU A 199 -35.86 27.26 -11.11
CA GLU A 199 -36.64 26.14 -11.62
C GLU A 199 -35.90 25.37 -12.73
N PRO A 200 -35.82 24.02 -12.67
CA PRO A 200 -35.13 23.24 -13.68
C PRO A 200 -35.88 23.27 -15.03
N ALA A 201 -35.16 23.65 -16.09
CA ALA A 201 -35.63 23.56 -17.46
C ALA A 201 -35.86 22.09 -17.88
N PRO A 202 -36.90 21.78 -18.70
CA PRO A 202 -37.12 20.43 -19.19
C PRO A 202 -36.01 20.03 -20.16
N VAL A 203 -35.26 18.97 -19.82
CA VAL A 203 -34.28 18.36 -20.71
C VAL A 203 -34.98 17.58 -21.84
N PRO A 204 -34.53 17.73 -23.10
CA PRO A 204 -35.08 17.01 -24.25
C PRO A 204 -34.77 15.52 -24.18
N THR A 205 -35.78 14.68 -24.42
CA THR A 205 -35.67 13.23 -24.53
C THR A 205 -35.09 12.83 -25.89
N THR A 206 -33.86 12.32 -25.88
CA THR A 206 -33.21 11.72 -27.05
C THR A 206 -33.84 10.35 -27.35
N PRO A 207 -34.19 10.03 -28.60
CA PRO A 207 -34.71 8.71 -28.95
C PRO A 207 -33.63 7.62 -28.80
N THR A 208 -33.98 6.56 -28.08
CA THR A 208 -33.15 5.37 -27.88
C THR A 208 -33.08 4.56 -29.18
N THR A 209 -31.95 4.59 -29.87
CA THR A 209 -31.65 3.67 -30.98
C THR A 209 -31.33 2.30 -30.40
N THR A 210 -32.21 1.33 -30.63
CA THR A 210 -31.99 -0.07 -30.25
C THR A 210 -31.03 -0.73 -31.23
N THR A 211 -29.77 -0.90 -30.82
CA THR A 211 -28.80 -1.74 -31.53
C THR A 211 -29.24 -3.21 -31.45
N PRO A 212 -29.32 -3.94 -32.58
CA PRO A 212 -29.64 -5.36 -32.55
C PRO A 212 -28.55 -6.15 -31.83
N VAL A 213 -28.96 -7.00 -30.89
CA VAL A 213 -28.09 -7.92 -30.14
C VAL A 213 -27.43 -8.90 -31.13
N PRO A 214 -26.10 -9.00 -31.17
CA PRO A 214 -25.43 -10.04 -31.96
C PRO A 214 -25.72 -11.41 -31.34
N THR A 215 -26.33 -12.31 -32.12
CA THR A 215 -26.54 -13.69 -31.74
C THR A 215 -25.22 -14.46 -31.83
N THR A 216 -24.62 -14.75 -30.69
CA THR A 216 -23.44 -15.63 -30.58
C THR A 216 -23.83 -17.06 -30.99
N PRO A 217 -23.10 -17.72 -31.90
CA PRO A 217 -23.33 -19.12 -32.22
C PRO A 217 -23.03 -20.01 -31.00
N VAL A 218 -23.97 -20.91 -30.67
CA VAL A 218 -23.81 -21.91 -29.61
C VAL A 218 -22.64 -22.83 -29.97
N PRO A 219 -21.60 -22.94 -29.14
CA PRO A 219 -20.52 -23.90 -29.37
C PRO A 219 -21.08 -25.33 -29.25
N THR A 220 -20.86 -26.14 -30.29
CA THR A 220 -21.13 -27.57 -30.25
C THR A 220 -20.17 -28.24 -29.27
N THR A 221 -20.70 -28.74 -28.16
CA THR A 221 -19.97 -29.54 -27.18
C THR A 221 -19.39 -30.79 -27.86
N PRO A 222 -18.06 -31.02 -27.79
CA PRO A 222 -17.47 -32.29 -28.18
C PRO A 222 -17.97 -33.39 -27.25
N THR A 223 -18.49 -34.47 -27.83
CA THR A 223 -18.85 -35.69 -27.11
C THR A 223 -17.63 -36.25 -26.38
N GLU A 224 -17.69 -36.26 -25.05
CA GLU A 224 -16.71 -36.86 -24.16
C GLU A 224 -16.64 -38.38 -24.39
N PRO A 225 -15.45 -38.96 -24.62
CA PRO A 225 -15.28 -40.41 -24.68
C PRO A 225 -15.50 -41.05 -23.30
N ALA A 226 -16.17 -42.20 -23.30
CA ALA A 226 -16.57 -42.95 -22.10
C ALA A 226 -15.43 -43.20 -21.11
N PRO A 227 -15.72 -43.21 -19.79
CA PRO A 227 -14.72 -43.48 -18.76
C PRO A 227 -14.17 -44.91 -18.88
N SER A 228 -12.86 -45.01 -18.97
CA SER A 228 -12.13 -46.27 -18.89
C SER A 228 -12.12 -46.74 -17.44
N GLU A 229 -12.86 -47.81 -17.16
CA GLU A 229 -12.77 -48.55 -15.90
C GLU A 229 -11.35 -49.12 -15.75
N GLY A 230 -10.64 -48.73 -14.68
CA GLY A 230 -9.23 -49.07 -14.51
C GLY A 230 -8.70 -48.88 -13.10
N GLY A 231 -9.22 -49.68 -12.17
CA GLY A 231 -8.51 -50.34 -11.05
C GLY A 231 -7.50 -49.58 -10.17
N GLY A 232 -7.73 -49.63 -8.85
CA GLY A 232 -6.64 -49.61 -7.87
C GLY A 232 -6.91 -48.83 -6.58
N ALA A 233 -7.81 -49.34 -5.73
CA ALA A 233 -7.95 -48.85 -4.37
C ALA A 233 -6.69 -49.22 -3.55
N THR A 234 -5.99 -48.20 -3.03
CA THR A 234 -5.08 -48.35 -1.88
C THR A 234 -5.69 -47.58 -0.72
N PRO A 235 -6.07 -48.21 0.40
CA PRO A 235 -6.58 -47.48 1.56
C PRO A 235 -5.46 -46.69 2.25
N ALA A 236 -5.71 -45.39 2.47
CA ALA A 236 -4.85 -44.55 3.30
C ALA A 236 -4.99 -44.93 4.79
N PRO A 237 -3.90 -44.85 5.58
CA PRO A 237 -3.93 -45.14 7.02
C PRO A 237 -4.72 -44.06 7.79
N ALA A 238 -5.46 -44.52 8.81
CA ALA A 238 -6.26 -43.70 9.70
C ALA A 238 -5.42 -42.69 10.50
N PRO A 239 -5.92 -41.47 10.78
CA PRO A 239 -5.29 -40.56 11.72
C PRO A 239 -5.41 -41.10 13.16
N PRO A 240 -4.40 -40.85 14.03
CA PRO A 240 -4.49 -41.21 15.43
C PRO A 240 -5.57 -40.40 16.14
N ALA A 241 -6.34 -41.08 17.00
CA ALA A 241 -7.30 -40.47 17.90
C ALA A 241 -6.58 -39.52 18.87
N THR A 242 -6.99 -38.26 18.88
CA THR A 242 -6.68 -37.34 19.97
C THR A 242 -7.74 -37.49 21.04
N ASP A 243 -7.37 -38.23 22.08
CA ASP A 243 -8.05 -38.26 23.37
C ASP A 243 -8.12 -36.84 23.96
N GLY A 244 -9.25 -36.55 24.58
CA GLY A 244 -9.67 -35.21 24.94
C GLY A 244 -8.96 -34.58 26.13
N ASP A 245 -9.29 -33.31 26.34
CA ASP A 245 -9.23 -32.68 27.65
C ASP A 245 -10.48 -31.83 27.85
N SER A 246 -11.25 -32.23 28.86
CA SER A 246 -12.44 -31.55 29.34
C SER A 246 -12.05 -30.47 30.35
N GLY A 247 -12.00 -29.22 29.91
CA GLY A 247 -11.83 -28.06 30.79
C GLY A 247 -13.13 -27.32 31.05
N SER A 248 -13.98 -27.84 31.94
CA SER A 248 -15.07 -27.08 32.56
C SER A 248 -14.55 -26.20 33.69
N GLY A 249 -14.91 -24.91 33.66
CA GLY A 249 -14.77 -23.98 34.77
C GLY A 249 -14.57 -22.57 34.25
N GLY A 250 -15.31 -21.55 34.63
CA GLY A 250 -16.38 -21.44 35.61
C GLY A 250 -16.85 -19.99 35.56
N VAL A 251 -18.16 -19.81 35.72
CA VAL A 251 -18.81 -18.52 35.94
C VAL A 251 -18.43 -17.98 37.32
N SER A 252 -18.28 -16.66 37.44
CA SER A 252 -18.63 -15.90 38.65
C SER A 252 -18.70 -14.39 38.39
N PRO A 253 -19.52 -13.67 39.17
CA PRO A 253 -20.30 -12.48 38.77
C PRO A 253 -19.58 -11.14 38.81
#